data_AF-X0U637-F1
#
_entry.id   AF-X0U637-F1
#
_cell.length_a   1.000
_cell.length_b   1.000
_cell.length_c   1.000
_cell.angle_alpha   90.00
_cell.angle_beta   90.00
_cell.angle_gamma   90.00
#
_symmetry.space_group_name_H-M   'P 1'
#
loop_
_entity.id
_entity.type
_entity.pdbx_description
1 polymer ?
#
loop_
_entity_poly.entity_id
_entity_poly.type
_entity_poly.pdbx_seq_one_letter_code
_entity_poly.pdbx_strand_id
1 'polypeptide(L)'
;MRILSFRIENFRNLRLAECTNPPDFMVICGGNGCGKSALLEALMTAKEYAGTYGNFPFDTRAVSADTTKATITMALSFTEDERLFVKDNFNQDCTETEEVVIEIDKIAGGRATKRSRATHQLLSYYSRAAGSLGFFDYIGSYRQTRKKKELKTWDASYLSD
;
A
#
# COMPACT_ATOMS: atom_id res chain seq x y z
N MET A 1 7.01 12.12 7.45
CA MET A 1 6.27 11.98 6.18
C MET A 1 4.76 11.93 6.43
N ARG A 2 3.96 12.41 5.48
CA ARG A 2 2.49 12.30 5.49
C ARG A 2 1.94 12.04 4.09
N ILE A 3 0.84 11.30 3.99
CA ILE A 3 0.07 11.18 2.74
C ILE A 3 -0.84 12.41 2.63
N LEU A 4 -0.67 13.22 1.57
CA LEU A 4 -1.49 14.38 1.29
C LEU A 4 -2.75 14.02 0.49
N SER A 5 -2.64 13.03 -0.38
CA SER A 5 -3.77 12.47 -1.11
C SER A 5 -3.43 11.09 -1.64
N PHE A 6 -4.47 10.31 -1.92
CA PHE A 6 -4.33 9.09 -2.70
C PHE A 6 -5.51 8.91 -3.65
N ARG A 7 -5.24 8.24 -4.76
CA ARG A 7 -6.25 7.80 -5.74
C ARG A 7 -5.88 6.41 -6.21
N ILE A 8 -6.80 5.47 -6.06
CA ILE A 8 -6.64 4.07 -6.41
C ILE A 8 -7.72 3.72 -7.42
N GLU A 9 -7.31 3.20 -8.56
CA GLU A 9 -8.19 2.81 -9.65
C GLU A 9 -7.99 1.33 -9.97
N ASN A 10 -9.10 0.62 -10.09
CA ASN A 10 -9.16 -0.77 -10.54
C ASN A 10 -8.32 -1.78 -9.74
N PHE A 11 -8.15 -1.56 -8.43
CA PHE A 11 -7.39 -2.45 -7.55
C PHE A 11 -8.31 -3.44 -6.82
N ARG A 12 -8.21 -4.74 -7.13
CA ARG A 12 -9.04 -5.84 -6.60
C ARG A 12 -10.53 -5.59 -6.82
N ASN A 13 -11.26 -5.24 -5.76
CA ASN A 13 -12.69 -4.91 -5.79
C ASN A 13 -12.94 -3.39 -5.73
N LEU A 14 -11.89 -2.57 -5.70
CA LEU A 14 -11.96 -1.13 -5.72
C LEU A 14 -11.92 -0.64 -7.16
N ARG A 15 -13.07 -0.17 -7.67
CA ARG A 15 -13.12 0.52 -8.96
C ARG A 15 -12.45 1.89 -8.88
N LEU A 16 -12.81 2.66 -7.85
CA LEU A 16 -12.21 3.95 -7.52
C LEU A 16 -12.26 4.14 -6.00
N ALA A 17 -11.13 4.51 -5.41
CA ALA A 17 -11.05 5.01 -4.05
C ALA A 17 -10.12 6.23 -4.04
N GLU A 18 -10.61 7.38 -3.60
CA GLU A 18 -9.83 8.60 -3.53
C GLU A 18 -10.04 9.31 -2.19
N CYS A 19 -9.00 9.96 -1.71
CA CYS A 19 -9.05 10.82 -0.54
C CYS A 19 -8.07 11.96 -0.73
N THR A 20 -8.55 13.17 -0.50
CA THR A 20 -7.75 14.40 -0.47
C THR A 20 -7.68 14.90 0.96
N ASN A 21 -6.49 15.37 1.35
CA ASN A 21 -6.21 15.88 2.69
C ASN A 21 -6.68 14.93 3.81
N PRO A 22 -6.19 13.67 3.84
CA PRO A 22 -6.56 12.75 4.90
C PRO A 22 -6.13 13.33 6.26
N PRO A 23 -6.97 13.21 7.31
CA PRO A 23 -6.59 13.62 8.65
C PRO A 23 -5.44 12.76 9.19
N ASP A 24 -4.77 13.25 10.25
CA ASP A 24 -3.71 12.49 10.94
C ASP A 24 -4.20 11.16 11.52
N PHE A 25 -5.49 11.07 11.82
CA PHE A 25 -6.15 9.85 12.25
C PHE A 25 -7.39 9.58 11.41
N MET A 26 -7.35 8.47 10.67
CA MET A 26 -8.46 8.02 9.83
C MET A 26 -8.89 6.62 10.24
N VAL A 27 -10.20 6.41 10.37
CA VAL A 27 -10.79 5.09 10.57
C VAL A 27 -11.61 4.71 9.34
N ILE A 28 -11.31 3.56 8.74
CA ILE A 28 -12.03 3.04 7.58
C ILE A 28 -13.05 2.00 8.05
N CYS A 29 -14.32 2.39 8.03
CA CYS A 29 -15.45 1.53 8.43
C CYS A 29 -16.22 1.01 7.20
N GLY A 30 -16.86 -0.15 7.34
CA GLY A 30 -17.71 -0.71 6.28
C GLY A 30 -17.97 -2.20 6.45
N GLY A 31 -18.92 -2.74 5.68
CA GLY A 31 -19.30 -4.16 5.72
C GLY A 31 -18.18 -5.13 5.33
N ASN A 32 -18.42 -6.43 5.52
CA ASN A 32 -17.48 -7.45 5.05
C ASN A 32 -17.40 -7.44 3.51
N GLY A 33 -16.19 -7.58 2.97
CA GLY A 33 -15.97 -7.58 1.51
C GLY A 33 -16.03 -6.20 0.84
N CYS A 34 -16.23 -5.09 1.56
CA CYS A 34 -16.32 -3.76 0.97
C CYS A 34 -14.98 -3.14 0.53
N GLY A 35 -13.87 -3.88 0.60
CA GLY A 35 -12.56 -3.41 0.12
C GLY A 35 -11.67 -2.68 1.13
N LYS A 36 -11.98 -2.69 2.44
CA LYS A 36 -11.11 -2.06 3.47
C LYS A 36 -9.67 -2.58 3.42
N SER A 37 -9.50 -3.90 3.40
CA SER A 37 -8.17 -4.51 3.28
C SER A 37 -7.52 -4.18 1.94
N ALA A 38 -8.30 -4.20 0.84
CA ALA A 38 -7.79 -3.87 -0.49
C ALA A 38 -7.26 -2.43 -0.57
N LEU A 39 -7.90 -1.49 0.13
CA LEU A 39 -7.47 -0.10 0.21
C LEU A 39 -6.11 0.01 0.91
N LEU A 40 -5.97 -0.59 2.09
CA LEU A 40 -4.71 -0.57 2.84
C LEU A 40 -3.59 -1.33 2.11
N GLU A 41 -3.91 -2.47 1.49
CA GLU A 41 -2.96 -3.23 0.67
C GLU A 41 -2.53 -2.44 -0.58
N ALA A 42 -3.42 -1.64 -1.19
CA ALA A 42 -3.06 -0.77 -2.31
C ALA A 42 -2.04 0.29 -1.88
N LEU A 43 -2.27 0.97 -0.75
CA LEU A 43 -1.33 1.96 -0.22
C LEU A 43 0.03 1.33 0.12
N MET A 44 0.02 0.14 0.73
CA MET A 44 1.25 -0.59 1.02
C MET A 44 1.97 -1.05 -0.27
N THR A 45 1.21 -1.51 -1.26
CA THR A 45 1.73 -1.90 -2.58
C THR A 45 2.39 -0.70 -3.25
N ALA A 46 1.75 0.46 -3.18
CA ALA A 46 2.32 1.67 -3.76
C ALA A 46 3.61 2.07 -3.06
N LYS A 47 3.66 1.98 -1.72
CA LYS A 47 4.89 2.21 -0.95
C LYS A 47 6.00 1.25 -1.34
N GLU A 48 5.74 -0.07 -1.45
CA GLU A 48 6.79 -1.03 -1.82
C GLU A 48 7.31 -0.79 -3.23
N TYR A 49 6.43 -0.50 -4.19
CA TYR A 49 6.88 -0.14 -5.53
C TYR A 49 7.59 1.20 -5.56
N ALA A 50 7.31 2.12 -4.64
CA ALA A 50 8.00 3.40 -4.50
C ALA A 50 9.40 3.24 -3.88
N GLY A 51 9.57 2.34 -2.91
CA GLY A 51 10.84 1.96 -2.30
C GLY A 51 10.71 0.70 -1.42
N THR A 52 11.44 -0.35 -1.76
CA THR A 52 11.36 -1.64 -1.08
C THR A 52 12.33 -1.69 0.10
N TYR A 53 11.87 -2.11 1.28
CA TYR A 53 12.77 -2.50 2.38
C TYR A 53 12.35 -3.78 3.12
N GLY A 54 11.10 -4.24 2.94
CA GLY A 54 10.54 -5.36 3.71
C GLY A 54 10.17 -6.59 2.88
N ASN A 55 10.34 -6.54 1.55
CA ASN A 55 9.91 -7.59 0.62
C ASN A 55 8.48 -8.06 0.91
N PHE A 56 7.57 -7.12 1.16
CA PHE A 56 6.20 -7.48 1.46
C PHE A 56 5.57 -8.19 0.25
N PRO A 57 4.86 -9.31 0.46
CA PRO A 57 4.31 -10.09 -0.63
C PRO A 57 3.25 -9.25 -1.36
N PHE A 58 3.46 -9.05 -2.66
CA PHE A 58 2.50 -8.41 -3.54
C PHE A 58 1.70 -9.48 -4.29
N ASP A 59 0.41 -9.23 -4.47
CA ASP A 59 -0.46 -10.10 -5.26
C ASP A 59 -0.48 -9.60 -6.70
N THR A 60 0.06 -10.40 -7.62
CA THR A 60 0.02 -10.09 -9.07
C THR A 60 -1.40 -10.05 -9.61
N ARG A 61 -2.39 -10.58 -8.86
CA ARG A 61 -3.83 -10.51 -9.18
C ARG A 61 -4.50 -9.29 -8.55
N ALA A 62 -3.74 -8.26 -8.18
CA ALA A 62 -4.28 -7.03 -7.62
C ALA A 62 -5.10 -6.19 -8.62
N VAL A 63 -5.11 -6.52 -9.92
CA VAL A 63 -5.92 -5.85 -10.93
C VAL A 63 -7.35 -6.40 -10.96
N SER A 64 -8.35 -5.50 -11.08
CA SER A 64 -9.76 -5.88 -11.18
C SER A 64 -10.02 -6.81 -12.40
N ALA A 65 -11.06 -7.63 -12.32
CA ALA A 65 -11.29 -8.69 -13.31
C ALA A 65 -11.56 -8.14 -14.73
N ASP A 66 -12.20 -6.97 -14.82
CA ASP A 66 -12.71 -6.28 -16.00
C ASP A 66 -11.71 -5.33 -16.67
N THR A 67 -10.48 -5.25 -16.15
CA THR A 67 -9.43 -4.37 -16.68
C THR A 67 -8.09 -5.09 -16.78
N THR A 68 -7.17 -4.49 -17.53
CA THR A 68 -5.79 -4.95 -17.70
C THR A 68 -4.82 -4.22 -16.78
N LYS A 69 -5.22 -3.06 -16.23
CA LYS A 69 -4.36 -2.19 -15.43
C LYS A 69 -5.06 -1.64 -14.19
N ALA A 70 -4.31 -1.57 -13.11
CA ALA A 70 -4.62 -0.80 -11.91
C ALA A 70 -3.60 0.33 -11.73
N THR A 71 -4.06 1.48 -11.25
CA THR A 71 -3.20 2.64 -11.01
C THR A 71 -3.38 3.12 -9.58
N ILE A 72 -2.26 3.42 -8.93
CA ILE A 72 -2.24 3.99 -7.59
C ILE A 72 -1.40 5.25 -7.64
N THR A 73 -2.04 6.38 -7.33
CA THR A 73 -1.40 7.68 -7.22
C THR A 73 -1.40 8.11 -5.76
N MET A 74 -0.26 8.54 -5.25
CA MET A 74 -0.10 9.04 -3.89
C MET A 74 0.70 10.34 -3.92
N ALA A 75 0.17 11.39 -3.28
CA ALA A 75 0.95 12.58 -2.97
C ALA A 75 1.49 12.45 -1.55
N LEU A 76 2.81 12.59 -1.41
CA LEU A 76 3.52 12.53 -0.13
C LEU A 76 4.06 13.92 0.22
N SER A 77 4.11 14.23 1.51
CA SER A 77 4.95 15.29 2.05
C SER A 77 6.03 14.73 2.95
N PHE A 78 7.22 15.30 2.85
CA PHE A 78 8.41 14.92 3.60
C PHE A 78 8.74 15.99 4.63
N THR A 79 9.13 15.55 5.82
CA THR A 79 9.58 16.47 6.88
C THR A 79 10.95 17.04 6.56
N GLU A 80 11.36 18.08 7.27
CA GLU A 80 12.71 18.63 7.15
C GLU A 80 13.78 17.57 7.43
N ASP A 81 13.62 16.77 8.50
CA ASP A 81 14.54 15.69 8.86
C ASP A 81 14.69 14.65 7.74
N GLU A 82 13.60 14.28 7.07
CA GLU A 82 13.61 13.33 5.95
C GLU A 82 14.38 13.90 4.75
N ARG A 83 14.17 15.19 4.45
CA ARG A 83 14.87 15.86 3.35
C ARG A 83 16.36 16.02 3.64
N LEU A 84 16.71 16.43 4.87
CA LEU A 84 18.09 16.53 5.32
C LEU A 84 18.78 15.16 5.27
N PHE A 85 18.10 14.11 5.74
CA PHE A 85 18.61 12.75 5.66
C PHE A 85 18.98 12.35 4.22
N VAL A 86 18.10 12.62 3.26
CA VAL A 86 18.38 12.30 1.84
C VAL A 86 19.56 13.10 1.32
N LYS A 87 19.63 14.39 1.65
CA LYS A 87 20.72 15.26 1.25
C LYS A 87 22.06 14.79 1.82
N ASP A 88 22.11 14.46 3.10
CA ASP A 88 23.34 14.11 3.79
C ASP A 88 23.85 12.71 3.42
N ASN A 89 22.95 11.74 3.23
CA ASN A 89 23.32 10.34 2.97
C ASN A 89 23.43 9.99 1.50
N PHE A 90 22.69 10.69 0.62
CA PHE A 90 22.63 10.37 -0.80
C PHE A 90 23.03 11.52 -1.72
N ASN A 91 23.37 12.69 -1.16
CA ASN A 91 23.74 13.90 -1.90
C ASN A 91 22.70 14.24 -2.99
N GLN A 92 21.43 14.14 -2.64
CA GLN A 92 20.30 14.41 -3.52
C GLN A 92 19.36 15.42 -2.90
N ASP A 93 18.76 16.25 -3.75
CA ASP A 93 17.71 17.15 -3.32
C ASP A 93 16.39 16.39 -3.17
N CYS A 94 15.66 16.67 -2.11
CA CYS A 94 14.38 16.04 -1.79
C CYS A 94 13.35 17.14 -1.64
N THR A 95 12.37 17.17 -2.54
CA THR A 95 11.32 18.19 -2.50
C THR A 95 10.45 18.01 -1.26
N GLU A 96 9.77 19.07 -0.82
CA GLU A 96 8.85 18.98 0.32
C GLU A 96 7.66 18.06 0.02
N THR A 97 7.19 18.07 -1.22
CA THR A 97 6.09 17.24 -1.68
C THR A 97 6.46 16.50 -2.95
N GLU A 98 5.90 15.30 -3.12
CA GLU A 98 6.08 14.54 -4.35
C GLU A 98 4.86 13.66 -4.66
N GLU A 99 4.55 13.54 -5.94
CA GLU A 99 3.56 12.58 -6.43
C GLU A 99 4.25 11.30 -6.92
N VAL A 100 3.84 10.19 -6.33
CA VAL A 100 4.23 8.83 -6.72
C VAL A 100 3.09 8.19 -7.50
N VAL A 101 3.39 7.63 -8.66
CA VAL A 101 2.42 6.90 -9.49
C VAL A 101 2.94 5.50 -9.75
N ILE A 102 2.11 4.52 -9.40
CA ILE A 102 2.37 3.10 -9.57
C ILE A 102 1.34 2.52 -10.53
N GLU A 103 1.81 1.81 -11.54
CA GLU A 103 0.97 1.04 -12.46
C GLU A 103 1.17 -0.44 -12.20
N ILE A 104 0.07 -1.18 -12.13
CA ILE A 104 0.07 -2.64 -12.02
C ILE A 104 -0.62 -3.19 -13.25
N ASP A 105 0.14 -3.91 -14.06
CA ASP A 105 -0.37 -4.65 -15.20
C ASP A 105 -0.66 -6.09 -14.78
N LYS A 106 -1.80 -6.63 -15.25
CA LYS A 106 -2.27 -7.97 -14.90
C LYS A 106 -1.30 -9.08 -15.32
N ILE A 107 -0.49 -8.85 -16.36
CA ILE A 107 0.47 -9.82 -16.91
C ILE A 107 1.89 -9.44 -16.50
N ALA A 108 2.26 -8.17 -16.64
CA ALA A 108 3.65 -7.72 -16.44
C ALA A 108 4.01 -7.40 -14.98
N GLY A 109 3.03 -7.39 -14.06
CA GLY A 109 3.23 -7.00 -12.67
C GLY A 109 3.24 -5.48 -12.47
N GLY A 110 3.66 -5.04 -11.29
CA GLY A 110 3.69 -3.62 -10.93
C GLY A 110 5.03 -2.93 -11.18
N ARG A 111 4.97 -1.62 -11.40
CA ARG A 111 6.12 -0.72 -11.51
C ARG A 111 5.76 0.70 -11.08
N ALA A 112 6.75 1.44 -10.60
CA ALA A 112 6.63 2.89 -10.44
C ALA A 112 6.82 3.58 -11.79
N THR A 113 5.84 4.37 -12.23
CA THR A 113 5.93 5.19 -13.45
C THR A 113 6.33 6.62 -13.16
N LYS A 114 6.03 7.13 -11.96
CA LYS A 114 6.46 8.44 -11.50
C LYS A 114 6.98 8.33 -10.06
N ARG A 115 8.25 8.64 -9.88
CA ARG A 115 8.93 8.84 -8.58
C ARG A 115 10.32 9.43 -8.82
N SER A 116 10.83 10.17 -7.85
CA SER A 116 12.19 10.66 -7.79
C SER A 116 13.11 9.59 -7.18
N ARG A 117 14.40 9.75 -7.43
CA ARG A 117 15.43 8.90 -6.83
C ARG A 117 15.56 9.15 -5.33
N ALA A 118 15.38 10.41 -4.90
CA ALA A 118 15.33 10.80 -3.49
C ALA A 118 14.24 10.05 -2.73
N THR A 119 13.00 10.07 -3.25
CA THR A 119 11.86 9.36 -2.66
C THR A 119 12.09 7.86 -2.65
N HIS A 120 12.63 7.27 -3.72
CA HIS A 120 12.98 5.85 -3.73
C HIS A 120 13.99 5.49 -2.64
N GLN A 121 15.05 6.28 -2.46
CA GLN A 121 16.09 6.01 -1.48
C GLN A 121 15.58 6.17 -0.05
N LEU A 122 14.79 7.21 0.21
CA LEU A 122 14.16 7.43 1.51
C LEU A 122 13.22 6.26 1.86
N LEU A 123 12.31 5.91 0.94
CA LEU A 123 11.33 4.84 1.17
C LEU A 123 11.90 3.43 1.16
N SER A 124 13.14 3.25 0.67
CA SER A 124 13.87 1.97 0.73
C SER A 124 14.79 1.88 1.95
N TYR A 125 14.90 2.94 2.76
CA TYR A 125 15.74 2.94 3.95
C TYR A 125 14.93 2.52 5.19
N TYR A 126 15.49 1.60 5.97
CA TYR A 126 14.96 1.26 7.28
C TYR A 126 16.12 1.11 8.26
N SER A 127 16.10 1.89 9.34
CA SER A 127 17.07 1.78 10.42
C SER A 127 16.42 2.08 11.75
N ARG A 128 16.33 1.03 12.58
CA ARG A 128 15.78 1.13 13.94
C ARG A 128 16.58 2.09 14.82
N ALA A 129 17.88 2.23 14.58
CA ALA A 129 18.75 3.14 15.32
C ALA A 129 18.56 4.61 14.94
N ALA A 130 18.14 4.89 13.70
CA ALA A 130 17.95 6.24 13.16
C ALA A 130 16.47 6.67 13.12
N GLY A 131 15.61 6.04 13.92
CA GLY A 131 14.18 6.39 14.00
C GLY A 131 13.33 5.99 12.80
N SER A 132 13.89 5.26 11.83
CA SER A 132 13.18 4.75 10.65
C SER A 132 12.47 5.84 9.82
N LEU A 133 13.21 6.88 9.41
CA LEU A 133 12.70 7.90 8.49
C LEU A 133 12.15 7.27 7.20
N GLY A 134 11.00 7.75 6.71
CA GLY A 134 10.35 7.18 5.52
C GLY A 134 9.67 5.82 5.72
N PHE A 135 9.59 5.31 6.96
CA PHE A 135 8.94 4.03 7.26
C PHE A 135 7.42 4.12 7.20
N PHE A 136 6.82 3.12 6.56
CA PHE A 136 5.39 2.83 6.64
C PHE A 136 5.19 1.62 7.54
N ASP A 137 4.52 1.82 8.67
CA ASP A 137 4.05 0.71 9.48
C ASP A 137 2.76 0.15 8.87
N TYR A 138 2.77 -1.14 8.55
CA TYR A 138 1.63 -1.84 7.99
C TYR A 138 1.40 -3.14 8.75
N ILE A 139 0.32 -3.16 9.52
CA ILE A 139 -0.17 -4.36 10.17
C ILE A 139 -1.22 -4.98 9.26
N GLY A 140 -0.83 -6.03 8.55
CA GLY A 140 -1.73 -6.79 7.70
C GLY A 140 -2.91 -7.37 8.47
N SER A 141 -4.01 -7.67 7.75
CA SER A 141 -5.18 -8.24 8.41
C SER A 141 -4.81 -9.57 9.09
N TYR A 142 -4.91 -9.61 10.43
CA TYR A 142 -4.75 -10.85 11.18
C TYR A 142 -5.98 -11.73 10.94
N ARG A 143 -5.95 -12.51 9.86
CA ARG A 143 -6.88 -13.60 9.65
C ARG A 143 -6.25 -14.82 10.29
N GLN A 144 -6.71 -15.21 11.48
CA GLN A 144 -6.55 -16.61 11.87
C GLN A 144 -7.31 -17.41 10.81
N THR A 145 -6.58 -17.99 9.87
CA THR A 145 -7.08 -19.12 9.11
C THR A 145 -7.31 -20.19 10.15
N ARG A 146 -8.53 -20.23 10.72
CA ARG A 146 -9.02 -21.43 11.39
C ARG A 146 -8.67 -22.55 10.42
N LYS A 147 -7.76 -23.45 10.83
CA LYS A 147 -7.36 -24.66 10.09
C LYS A 147 -8.60 -25.09 9.32
N LYS A 148 -8.52 -25.09 7.98
CA LYS A 148 -9.62 -25.47 7.09
C LYS A 148 -10.41 -26.53 7.82
N LYS A 149 -11.64 -26.22 8.29
CA LYS A 149 -12.52 -27.26 8.82
C LYS A 149 -12.55 -28.28 7.69
N GLU A 150 -11.94 -29.43 7.91
CA GLU A 150 -11.96 -30.48 6.91
C GLU A 150 -13.42 -30.71 6.60
N LEU A 151 -13.81 -30.63 5.33
CA LEU A 151 -15.20 -30.86 4.88
C LEU A 151 -15.76 -32.20 5.43
N LYS A 152 -14.88 -33.13 5.82
CA LYS A 152 -15.18 -34.38 6.53
C LYS A 152 -15.81 -34.19 7.91
N THR A 153 -15.66 -33.03 8.53
CA THR A 153 -16.22 -32.67 9.86
C THR A 153 -17.45 -31.76 9.75
N TRP A 154 -17.96 -31.55 8.53
CA TRP A 154 -19.20 -30.81 8.33
C TRP A 154 -20.39 -31.75 8.59
N ASP A 155 -21.01 -31.57 9.75
CA ASP A 155 -22.22 -32.29 10.13
C ASP A 155 -23.44 -31.58 9.54
N ALA A 156 -24.16 -32.28 8.66
CA ALA A 156 -25.38 -31.78 8.02
C ALA A 156 -26.63 -31.87 8.93
N SER A 157 -26.49 -32.40 10.15
CA SER A 157 -27.58 -32.49 11.14
C SER A 157 -28.17 -31.12 11.54
N TYR A 158 -27.47 -30.03 11.26
CA TYR A 158 -27.93 -28.66 11.49
C TYR A 158 -28.86 -28.11 10.38
N LEU A 159 -29.15 -28.89 9.33
CA LEU A 159 -30.02 -28.52 8.21
C LEU A 159 -31.37 -29.26 8.19
N SER A 160 -31.66 -30.06 9.21
CA SER A 160 -32.98 -30.67 9.40
C SER A 160 -33.74 -29.94 10.52
N ASP A 161 -34.82 -29.27 10.15
CA ASP A 161 -35.90 -28.86 11.06
C ASP A 161 -36.60 -30.09 11.69
#